data_AF-I7MDF7-F1
#
_entry.id   AF-I7MDF7-F1
#
_cell.length_a   1.000
_cell.length_b   1.000
_cell.length_c   1.000
_cell.angle_alpha   90.00
_cell.angle_beta   90.00
_cell.angle_gamma   90.00
#
_symmetry.space_group_name_H-M   'P 1'
#
loop_
_entity.id
_entity.type
_entity.pdbx_description
1 polymer ?
#
loop_
_entity_poly.entity_id
_entity_poly.type
_entity_poly.pdbx_seq_one_letter_code
_entity_poly.pdbx_strand_id
1 'polypeptide(L)'
;MDQELLKDFLKNLELNALEKALKIIDEKPKQIQKPQSDQEDQNVVMDFSKLFKKNHSKKPELGKNRQKKGNEQKINSENKENMDQNAKNVQVIQPEVKLKNEIPKNLTITQEEMKQRKYLDQRRWFCLSRPQYQRSCGISSLMSNWNYLFSWLGVGTLPPISVEEALQILGVEKEGKLFQDTDFGTFTGNGTLIKWFKLLCKYFKVDGTAYIFWKMCGDNRTPGIDEKEALDRLEEGLRNENMTFIYHAHDHYFCPVGYEIVPRRPPDAYKKLEDIDPNEVDHWIFIGEPSKRYPAFHIRLWSEIAKDISLGNPQYYDIRHPEKGIMERKGEYFKTTKAGTSIHCIMAFQKIIKKKKQVISIPKQIGQAEQQQDETTIPQINEEDNQETVQANEVLEEPDNLNSDSREDLD
;
A
#
# COMPACT_ATOMS: atom_id res chain seq x y z
N MET A 1 33.03 -40.64 7.85
CA MET A 1 33.80 -39.47 8.29
C MET A 1 34.06 -39.67 9.76
N ASP A 2 35.33 -39.78 10.13
CA ASP A 2 35.74 -40.19 11.48
C ASP A 2 35.34 -39.12 12.52
N GLN A 3 34.70 -39.53 13.62
CA GLN A 3 34.19 -38.61 14.63
C GLN A 3 35.32 -37.85 15.33
N GLU A 4 36.52 -38.41 15.32
CA GLU A 4 37.72 -37.76 15.86
C GLU A 4 38.16 -36.59 14.97
N LEU A 5 38.08 -36.76 13.65
CA LEU A 5 38.38 -35.71 12.68
C LEU A 5 37.41 -34.53 12.75
N LEU A 6 36.13 -34.80 13.05
CA LEU A 6 35.11 -33.75 13.22
C LEU A 6 35.34 -32.95 14.50
N LYS A 7 35.78 -33.60 15.59
CA LYS A 7 36.11 -32.91 16.85
C LYS A 7 37.33 -32.01 16.69
N ASP A 8 38.37 -32.49 16.01
CA ASP A 8 39.56 -31.68 15.74
C ASP A 8 39.26 -30.51 14.79
N PHE A 9 38.39 -30.70 13.81
CA PHE A 9 37.94 -29.62 12.94
C PHE A 9 37.18 -28.53 13.71
N LEU A 10 36.22 -28.92 14.57
CA LEU A 10 35.45 -27.98 15.38
C LEU A 10 36.31 -27.23 16.40
N LYS A 11 37.27 -27.93 17.03
CA LYS A 11 38.21 -27.33 17.98
C LYS A 11 39.13 -26.30 17.31
N ASN A 12 39.58 -26.58 16.09
CA ASN A 12 40.38 -25.63 15.29
C ASN A 12 39.57 -24.42 14.81
N LEU A 13 38.25 -24.57 14.62
CA LEU A 13 37.36 -23.46 14.28
C LEU A 13 37.18 -22.50 15.47
N GLU A 14 36.97 -23.04 16.68
CA GLU A 14 36.84 -22.25 17.91
C GLU A 14 38.13 -21.52 18.28
N LEU A 15 39.30 -22.17 18.13
CA LEU A 15 40.61 -21.54 18.36
C LEU A 15 40.87 -20.36 17.40
N ASN A 16 40.53 -20.50 16.12
CA ASN A 16 40.66 -19.41 15.14
C ASN A 16 39.70 -18.24 15.41
N ALA A 17 38.49 -18.52 15.90
CA ALA A 17 37.54 -17.48 16.28
C ALA A 17 38.01 -16.70 17.50
N LEU A 18 38.60 -17.38 18.50
CA LEU A 18 39.17 -16.77 19.70
C LEU A 18 40.42 -15.95 19.40
N GLU A 19 41.32 -16.41 18.54
CA GLU A 19 42.49 -15.62 18.10
C GLU A 19 42.10 -14.36 17.32
N LYS A 20 41.05 -14.43 16.49
CA LYS A 20 40.50 -13.25 15.80
C LYS A 20 39.88 -12.25 16.78
N ALA A 21 39.18 -12.72 17.80
CA ALA A 21 38.60 -11.86 18.82
C ALA A 21 39.68 -11.19 19.68
N LEU A 22 40.75 -11.90 20.02
CA LEU A 22 41.88 -11.35 20.77
C LEU A 22 42.66 -10.29 19.97
N LYS A 23 42.80 -10.44 18.64
CA LYS A 23 43.41 -9.42 17.78
C LYS A 23 42.60 -8.11 17.70
N ILE A 24 41.29 -8.16 17.93
CA ILE A 24 40.43 -6.96 17.93
C ILE A 24 40.54 -6.18 19.25
N ILE A 25 40.94 -6.83 20.34
CA ILE A 25 41.04 -6.21 21.67
C ILE A 25 42.38 -5.45 21.86
N ASP A 26 43.43 -5.79 21.10
CA ASP A 26 44.75 -5.16 21.21
C ASP A 26 44.94 -3.90 20.31
N GLU A 27 43.96 -3.55 19.47
CA GLU A 27 44.01 -2.29 18.73
C GLU A 27 43.50 -1.11 19.59
N LYS A 28 44.43 -0.43 20.26
CA LYS A 28 44.18 0.83 20.99
C LYS A 28 43.43 1.85 20.10
N PRO A 29 42.42 2.56 20.63
CA PRO A 29 41.71 3.58 19.86
C PRO A 29 42.65 4.75 19.54
N LYS A 30 42.81 5.04 18.24
CA LYS A 30 43.46 6.26 17.76
C LYS A 30 42.64 7.47 18.23
N GLN A 31 43.32 8.40 18.89
CA GLN A 31 42.79 9.68 19.35
C GLN A 31 42.17 10.45 18.18
N ILE A 32 40.86 10.69 18.26
CA ILE A 32 40.17 11.66 17.41
C ILE A 32 40.38 13.05 18.02
N GLN A 33 40.98 13.93 17.24
CA GLN A 33 41.16 15.34 17.57
C GLN A 33 39.80 16.04 17.75
N LYS A 34 39.65 16.79 18.83
CA LYS A 34 38.54 17.73 19.07
C LYS A 34 38.49 18.80 17.97
N PRO A 35 37.31 19.12 17.44
CA PRO A 35 36.98 20.48 17.05
C PRO A 35 36.38 21.21 18.27
N GLN A 36 37.01 22.32 18.68
CA GLN A 36 36.33 23.36 19.47
C GLN A 36 35.55 24.26 18.51
N SER A 37 34.26 24.46 18.77
CA SER A 37 33.63 25.79 18.84
C SER A 37 32.12 25.65 19.08
N ASP A 38 31.71 26.03 20.29
CA ASP A 38 30.55 26.83 20.66
C ASP A 38 29.38 26.91 19.65
N GLN A 39 28.35 26.09 19.86
CA GLN A 39 26.97 26.51 19.64
C GLN A 39 26.11 25.97 20.78
N GLU A 40 25.56 26.89 21.57
CA GLU A 40 24.54 26.61 22.58
C GLU A 40 23.27 26.08 21.88
N ASP A 41 22.87 24.86 22.22
CA ASP A 41 21.55 24.32 21.91
C ASP A 41 20.48 25.15 22.61
N GLN A 42 19.93 26.15 21.91
CA GLN A 42 18.67 26.75 22.30
C GLN A 42 17.53 25.78 21.99
N ASN A 43 17.20 24.95 22.97
CA ASN A 43 15.89 24.31 23.07
C ASN A 43 14.81 25.40 23.18
N VAL A 44 14.31 25.88 22.04
CA VAL A 44 13.16 26.78 21.98
C VAL A 44 11.89 25.95 22.19
N VAL A 45 11.60 25.63 23.46
CA VAL A 45 10.23 25.33 23.86
C VAL A 45 9.51 26.67 23.90
N MET A 46 8.64 26.95 22.92
CA MET A 46 7.84 28.17 22.94
C MET A 46 6.84 28.12 24.10
N ASP A 47 7.14 28.87 25.17
CA ASP A 47 6.25 29.08 26.30
C ASP A 47 5.17 30.13 25.93
N PHE A 48 3.99 29.66 25.56
CA PHE A 48 2.83 30.49 25.22
C PHE A 48 2.14 31.13 26.45
N SER A 49 2.57 30.81 27.68
CA SER A 49 1.93 31.27 28.92
C SER A 49 1.98 32.78 29.11
N LYS A 50 2.85 33.49 28.37
CA LYS A 50 3.03 34.94 28.47
C LYS A 50 2.40 35.73 27.32
N LEU A 51 1.92 35.08 26.27
CA LEU A 51 1.44 35.74 25.05
C LEU A 51 0.05 36.37 25.17
N PHE A 52 -0.73 35.98 26.19
CA PHE A 52 -2.11 36.48 26.40
C PHE A 52 -2.25 37.46 27.57
N LYS A 53 -1.19 38.19 27.93
CA LYS A 53 -1.35 39.33 28.85
C LYS A 53 -1.91 40.52 28.07
N LYS A 54 -3.21 40.79 28.28
CA LYS A 54 -3.94 41.97 27.79
C LYS A 54 -3.16 43.25 28.12
N ASN A 55 -2.53 43.86 27.12
CA ASN A 55 -2.05 45.24 27.23
C ASN A 55 -3.13 46.18 26.71
N HIS A 56 -3.72 46.93 27.66
CA HIS A 56 -4.54 48.09 27.37
C HIS A 56 -3.70 49.20 26.72
N SER A 57 -4.16 49.66 25.55
CA SER A 57 -3.99 51.00 24.95
C SER A 57 -2.60 51.64 24.89
N LYS A 58 -2.16 51.99 23.66
CA LYS A 58 -1.89 53.39 23.22
C LYS A 58 -1.60 53.46 21.72
N LYS A 59 -2.17 54.47 21.05
CA LYS A 59 -2.00 54.79 19.62
C LYS A 59 -0.57 55.27 19.32
N PRO A 60 -0.01 55.02 18.12
CA PRO A 60 1.28 55.56 17.73
C PRO A 60 1.16 56.96 17.11
N GLU A 61 2.02 57.89 17.54
CA GLU A 61 2.25 59.21 16.94
C GLU A 61 3.28 59.14 15.80
N LEU A 62 3.04 59.94 14.75
CA LEU A 62 3.94 60.13 13.61
C LEU A 62 5.11 61.07 13.94
N GLY A 63 6.34 60.60 13.72
CA GLY A 63 7.56 61.42 13.75
C GLY A 63 7.91 62.01 12.38
N LYS A 64 8.13 63.32 12.35
CA LYS A 64 8.62 64.12 11.20
C LYS A 64 10.16 64.16 11.15
N ASN A 65 10.65 64.43 9.93
CA ASN A 65 11.91 65.07 9.51
C ASN A 65 13.13 64.22 9.10
N ARG A 66 13.43 64.22 7.79
CA ARG A 66 14.69 64.78 7.24
C ARG A 66 14.62 65.06 5.73
N GLN A 67 14.81 66.33 5.35
CA GLN A 67 15.19 66.86 4.02
C GLN A 67 16.72 66.70 3.82
N LYS A 68 17.41 66.79 2.67
CA LYS A 68 17.16 67.03 1.21
C LYS A 68 18.50 66.80 0.46
N LYS A 69 18.40 66.79 -0.89
CA LYS A 69 19.39 66.97 -2.00
C LYS A 69 19.63 65.67 -2.79
N GLY A 70 19.45 65.58 -4.10
CA GLY A 70 19.01 66.52 -5.14
C GLY A 70 19.58 66.08 -6.49
N ASN A 71 18.73 65.90 -7.51
CA ASN A 71 18.98 66.38 -8.88
C ASN A 71 17.77 66.08 -9.78
N GLU A 72 17.39 67.11 -10.54
CA GLU A 72 16.25 67.21 -11.44
C GLU A 72 16.57 66.75 -12.86
N GLN A 73 15.53 66.30 -13.56
CA GLN A 73 15.19 66.52 -14.99
C GLN A 73 13.99 65.58 -15.31
N LYS A 74 12.94 65.89 -16.08
CA LYS A 74 12.28 67.11 -16.56
C LYS A 74 10.98 66.60 -17.25
N ILE A 75 9.86 67.37 -17.20
CA ILE A 75 8.78 67.45 -18.23
C ILE A 75 7.81 66.22 -18.27
N ASN A 76 6.47 66.29 -18.33
CA ASN A 76 5.51 67.33 -18.73
C ASN A 76 4.17 67.21 -17.97
N SER A 77 3.54 68.37 -17.82
CA SER A 77 2.17 68.62 -17.38
C SER A 77 1.14 68.32 -18.48
N GLU A 78 0.03 67.65 -18.15
CA GLU A 78 -1.26 67.88 -18.78
C GLU A 78 -2.40 67.27 -17.91
N ASN A 79 -3.45 68.06 -17.73
CA ASN A 79 -4.80 67.67 -17.29
C ASN A 79 -5.02 67.35 -15.80
N LYS A 80 -5.00 68.42 -14.99
CA LYS A 80 -5.97 68.60 -13.90
C LYS A 80 -7.30 69.08 -14.51
N GLU A 81 -8.39 68.77 -13.81
CA GLU A 81 -9.79 69.10 -14.12
C GLU A 81 -10.54 68.06 -14.95
N ASN A 82 -10.97 66.98 -14.28
CA ASN A 82 -12.34 66.44 -14.38
C ASN A 82 -12.43 65.05 -13.73
N MET A 83 -12.41 64.96 -12.40
CA MET A 83 -12.90 63.76 -11.69
C MET A 83 -13.30 64.14 -10.27
N ASP A 84 -14.41 64.86 -10.12
CA ASP A 84 -15.04 65.00 -8.80
C ASP A 84 -16.56 65.17 -8.96
N GLN A 85 -17.22 64.18 -9.56
CA GLN A 85 -18.69 64.13 -9.60
C GLN A 85 -19.30 62.76 -9.98
N ASN A 86 -18.69 61.64 -9.57
CA ASN A 86 -19.34 60.33 -9.72
C ASN A 86 -19.12 59.38 -8.53
N ALA A 87 -19.10 59.93 -7.32
CA ALA A 87 -19.13 59.16 -6.08
C ALA A 87 -20.57 59.15 -5.51
N LYS A 88 -21.47 58.37 -6.12
CA LYS A 88 -22.79 57.96 -5.55
C LYS A 88 -23.50 56.96 -6.46
N ASN A 89 -23.07 55.70 -6.41
CA ASN A 89 -23.89 54.48 -6.54
C ASN A 89 -22.98 53.29 -6.84
N VAL A 90 -22.29 52.81 -5.80
CA VAL A 90 -21.88 51.41 -5.75
C VAL A 90 -22.82 50.77 -4.73
N GLN A 91 -23.89 50.13 -5.22
CA GLN A 91 -24.64 49.18 -4.42
C GLN A 91 -23.66 48.07 -4.03
N VAL A 92 -23.23 48.11 -2.77
CA VAL A 92 -22.55 46.99 -2.14
C VAL A 92 -23.59 45.88 -2.04
N ILE A 93 -23.64 45.03 -3.07
CA ILE A 93 -24.26 43.71 -2.95
C ILE A 93 -23.38 42.96 -1.96
N GLN A 94 -23.74 43.01 -0.67
CA GLN A 94 -23.19 42.09 0.30
C GLN A 94 -23.69 40.71 -0.12
N PRO A 95 -22.82 39.75 -0.49
CA PRO A 95 -23.27 38.38 -0.51
C PRO A 95 -23.54 38.03 0.95
N GLU A 96 -24.81 37.92 1.33
CA GLU A 96 -25.22 37.19 2.54
C GLU A 96 -24.84 35.71 2.33
N VAL A 97 -23.53 35.42 2.45
CA VAL A 97 -23.07 34.07 2.67
C VAL A 97 -23.57 33.73 4.06
N LYS A 98 -24.58 32.87 4.12
CA LYS A 98 -24.98 32.15 5.33
C LYS A 98 -23.75 31.44 5.89
N LEU A 99 -22.96 32.12 6.69
CA LEU A 99 -21.93 31.58 7.57
C LEU A 99 -22.66 30.87 8.72
N LYS A 100 -23.45 29.84 8.40
CA LYS A 100 -24.07 28.96 9.39
C LYS A 100 -22.94 28.14 9.99
N ASN A 101 -22.47 28.56 11.16
CA ASN A 101 -21.82 27.75 12.20
C ASN A 101 -21.15 26.47 11.70
N GLU A 102 -20.07 26.58 10.91
CA GLU A 102 -19.26 25.42 10.55
C GLU A 102 -18.34 24.96 11.69
N ILE A 103 -18.34 25.67 12.83
CA ILE A 103 -17.54 25.29 13.99
C ILE A 103 -18.15 24.02 14.60
N PRO A 104 -17.46 22.87 14.51
CA PRO A 104 -17.94 21.65 15.15
C PRO A 104 -17.91 21.85 16.67
N LYS A 105 -19.05 21.61 17.33
CA LYS A 105 -19.18 21.69 18.79
C LYS A 105 -19.69 20.36 19.31
N ASN A 106 -19.38 20.05 20.58
CA ASN A 106 -19.83 18.83 21.25
C ASN A 106 -19.46 17.55 20.47
N LEU A 107 -18.22 17.47 19.99
CA LEU A 107 -17.71 16.31 19.27
C LEU A 107 -17.81 15.06 20.14
N THR A 108 -18.55 14.05 19.68
CA THR A 108 -18.75 12.77 20.37
C THR A 108 -17.92 11.63 19.78
N ILE A 109 -17.04 11.93 18.82
CA ILE A 109 -16.22 10.95 18.13
C ILE A 109 -15.31 10.20 19.12
N THR A 110 -15.24 8.89 18.97
CA THR A 110 -14.44 7.99 19.80
C THR A 110 -13.16 7.57 19.10
N GLN A 111 -12.23 6.98 19.85
CA GLN A 111 -11.00 6.42 19.27
C GLN A 111 -11.31 5.27 18.30
N GLU A 112 -12.31 4.42 18.60
CA GLU A 112 -12.69 3.30 17.73
C GLU A 112 -13.23 3.80 16.38
N GLU A 113 -14.04 4.86 16.38
CA GLU A 113 -14.52 5.48 15.14
C GLU A 113 -13.36 6.14 14.35
N MET A 114 -12.38 6.74 15.03
CA MET A 114 -11.18 7.27 14.37
C MET A 114 -10.28 6.19 13.78
N LYS A 115 -10.20 5.01 14.41
CA LYS A 115 -9.44 3.85 13.89
C LYS A 115 -10.02 3.32 12.57
N GLN A 116 -11.32 3.50 12.31
CA GLN A 116 -11.91 3.07 11.03
C GLN A 116 -11.28 3.77 9.81
N ARG A 117 -10.72 4.96 10.00
CA ARG A 117 -10.06 5.77 8.97
C ARG A 117 -8.57 5.51 8.81
N LYS A 118 -7.97 4.76 9.74
CA LYS A 118 -6.51 4.68 9.88
C LYS A 118 -6.12 3.24 10.11
N TYR A 119 -5.34 2.70 9.20
CA TYR A 119 -4.80 1.36 9.36
C TYR A 119 -3.32 1.35 9.05
N LEU A 120 -2.50 0.93 10.01
CA LEU A 120 -1.08 0.69 9.82
C LEU A 120 -0.69 -0.55 10.62
N ASP A 121 -0.33 -1.62 9.93
CA ASP A 121 0.16 -2.83 10.58
C ASP A 121 1.68 -2.71 10.80
N GLN A 122 2.07 -2.48 12.05
CA GLN A 122 3.48 -2.38 12.43
C GLN A 122 4.27 -3.65 12.11
N ARG A 123 3.63 -4.83 12.09
CA ARG A 123 4.30 -6.10 11.77
C ARG A 123 4.77 -6.12 10.32
N ARG A 124 4.03 -5.49 9.40
CA ARG A 124 4.48 -5.32 8.00
C ARG A 124 5.75 -4.47 7.92
N TRP A 125 5.87 -3.46 8.79
CA TRP A 125 7.09 -2.66 8.89
C TRP A 125 8.25 -3.46 9.48
N PHE A 126 8.03 -4.24 10.55
CA PHE A 126 9.08 -5.10 11.12
C PHE A 126 9.66 -6.06 10.08
N CYS A 127 8.79 -6.60 9.21
CA CYS A 127 9.21 -7.50 8.14
C CYS A 127 9.90 -6.82 6.97
N LEU A 128 9.91 -5.49 6.87
CA LEU A 128 10.47 -4.78 5.73
C LEU A 128 11.97 -5.06 5.58
N SER A 129 12.33 -5.76 4.51
CA SER A 129 13.71 -6.16 4.20
C SER A 129 14.53 -4.97 3.69
N ARG A 130 14.93 -4.12 4.63
CA ARG A 130 15.69 -2.90 4.40
C ARG A 130 16.99 -2.93 5.23
N PRO A 131 18.16 -2.57 4.65
CA PRO A 131 18.36 -2.14 3.27
C PRO A 131 18.47 -3.32 2.28
N GLN A 132 17.95 -3.14 1.07
CA GLN A 132 18.16 -4.09 -0.02
C GLN A 132 19.58 -3.99 -0.64
N TYR A 133 20.03 -5.07 -1.29
CA TYR A 133 21.14 -5.04 -2.25
C TYR A 133 20.79 -4.29 -3.53
N GLN A 134 21.81 -3.94 -4.32
CA GLN A 134 21.61 -3.33 -5.63
C GLN A 134 20.80 -4.25 -6.56
N ARG A 135 19.81 -3.69 -7.26
CA ARG A 135 18.89 -4.42 -8.16
C ARG A 135 18.10 -5.57 -7.51
N SER A 136 17.98 -5.59 -6.18
CA SER A 136 17.27 -6.64 -5.43
C SER A 136 15.92 -6.19 -4.84
N CYS A 137 15.34 -5.08 -5.32
CA CYS A 137 14.06 -4.55 -4.82
C CYS A 137 12.93 -5.57 -4.88
N GLY A 138 12.88 -6.37 -5.96
CA GLY A 138 11.89 -7.43 -6.13
C GLY A 138 11.97 -8.50 -5.05
N ILE A 139 13.14 -9.13 -4.88
CA ILE A 139 13.33 -10.18 -3.86
C ILE A 139 13.19 -9.62 -2.43
N SER A 140 13.66 -8.40 -2.18
CA SER A 140 13.54 -7.76 -0.85
C SER A 140 12.08 -7.47 -0.49
N SER A 141 11.29 -6.96 -1.45
CA SER A 141 9.85 -6.76 -1.26
C SER A 141 9.13 -8.10 -1.07
N LEU A 142 9.53 -9.13 -1.82
CA LEU A 142 8.99 -10.48 -1.68
C LEU A 142 9.28 -11.07 -0.29
N MET A 143 10.49 -10.89 0.24
CA MET A 143 10.85 -11.36 1.58
C MET A 143 10.08 -10.62 2.65
N SER A 144 9.89 -9.31 2.47
CA SER A 144 9.06 -8.51 3.38
C SER A 144 7.66 -9.09 3.52
N ASN A 145 7.07 -9.45 2.38
CA ASN A 145 5.74 -10.04 2.31
C ASN A 145 5.68 -11.47 2.82
N TRP A 146 6.65 -12.31 2.47
CA TRP A 146 6.70 -13.69 2.93
C TRP A 146 6.87 -13.75 4.45
N ASN A 147 7.79 -12.95 5.00
CA ASN A 147 8.00 -12.84 6.45
C ASN A 147 6.75 -12.36 7.16
N TYR A 148 6.05 -11.36 6.62
CA TYR A 148 4.77 -10.95 7.19
C TYR A 148 3.75 -12.10 7.26
N LEU A 149 3.60 -12.89 6.20
CA LEU A 149 2.58 -13.95 6.15
C LEU A 149 2.92 -15.19 6.99
N PHE A 150 4.20 -15.58 7.01
CA PHE A 150 4.60 -16.91 7.47
C PHE A 150 5.56 -16.92 8.65
N SER A 151 6.22 -15.80 8.96
CA SER A 151 7.13 -15.75 10.10
C SER A 151 6.49 -15.19 11.38
N TRP A 152 7.10 -15.45 12.53
CA TRP A 152 6.70 -14.89 13.82
C TRP A 152 6.96 -13.38 13.96
N LEU A 153 7.69 -12.77 13.02
CA LEU A 153 7.84 -11.31 12.93
C LEU A 153 6.54 -10.68 12.40
N GLY A 154 5.79 -11.44 11.60
CA GLY A 154 4.50 -11.12 11.05
C GLY A 154 3.34 -11.81 11.79
N VAL A 155 2.51 -12.51 11.02
CA VAL A 155 1.31 -13.24 11.51
C VAL A 155 1.48 -14.76 11.45
N GLY A 156 2.68 -15.23 11.14
CA GLY A 156 2.98 -16.65 10.99
C GLY A 156 3.67 -17.25 12.20
N THR A 157 4.26 -18.42 11.99
CA THR A 157 4.84 -19.26 13.05
C THR A 157 6.26 -19.73 12.74
N LEU A 158 6.77 -19.43 11.54
CA LEU A 158 8.11 -19.81 11.11
C LEU A 158 9.16 -18.76 11.50
N PRO A 159 10.45 -19.11 11.51
CA PRO A 159 11.50 -18.10 11.54
C PRO A 159 11.40 -17.12 10.37
N PRO A 160 11.78 -15.84 10.56
CA PRO A 160 11.96 -14.93 9.44
C PRO A 160 13.12 -15.43 8.58
N ILE A 161 12.96 -15.33 7.27
CA ILE A 161 13.98 -15.68 6.29
C ILE A 161 14.67 -14.42 5.80
N SER A 162 15.97 -14.52 5.57
CA SER A 162 16.76 -13.42 5.01
C SER A 162 16.68 -13.43 3.48
N VAL A 163 17.12 -12.34 2.84
CA VAL A 163 17.22 -12.28 1.38
C VAL A 163 18.24 -13.31 0.88
N GLU A 164 19.35 -13.47 1.58
CA GLU A 164 20.42 -14.42 1.25
C GLU A 164 19.93 -15.86 1.27
N GLU A 165 19.22 -16.25 2.33
CA GLU A 165 18.61 -17.59 2.44
C GLU A 165 17.63 -17.83 1.29
N ALA A 166 16.81 -16.84 0.95
CA ALA A 166 15.89 -16.96 -0.17
C ALA A 166 16.61 -17.08 -1.52
N LEU A 167 17.71 -16.35 -1.73
CA LEU A 167 18.50 -16.46 -2.96
C LEU A 167 19.12 -17.85 -3.13
N GLN A 168 19.55 -18.48 -2.03
CA GLN A 168 20.02 -19.85 -1.99
C GLN A 168 18.92 -20.84 -2.35
N ILE A 169 17.76 -20.74 -1.67
CA ILE A 169 16.62 -21.64 -1.90
C ILE A 169 16.12 -21.54 -3.35
N LEU A 170 16.12 -20.33 -3.92
CA LEU A 170 15.66 -20.07 -5.28
C LEU A 170 16.70 -20.44 -6.35
N GLY A 171 17.93 -20.79 -5.96
CA GLY A 171 19.03 -21.11 -6.87
C GLY A 171 19.46 -19.92 -7.74
N VAL A 172 19.28 -18.70 -7.23
CA VAL A 172 19.68 -17.45 -7.94
C VAL A 172 21.15 -17.12 -7.66
N GLU A 173 21.65 -17.53 -6.49
CA GLU A 173 23.07 -17.42 -6.16
C GLU A 173 23.92 -18.23 -7.15
N LYS A 174 25.02 -17.62 -7.62
CA LYS A 174 26.04 -18.31 -8.40
C LYS A 174 27.18 -18.68 -7.47
N GLU A 175 27.61 -19.93 -7.52
CA GLU A 175 28.72 -20.45 -6.71
C GLU A 175 29.96 -19.54 -6.83
N GLY A 176 30.52 -19.13 -5.69
CA GLY A 176 31.69 -18.27 -5.62
C GLY A 176 31.45 -16.77 -5.79
N LYS A 177 30.20 -16.30 -5.87
CA LYS A 177 29.88 -14.85 -5.87
C LYS A 177 29.31 -14.39 -4.52
N LEU A 178 29.62 -13.14 -4.16
CA LEU A 178 29.00 -12.49 -3.02
C LEU A 178 27.53 -12.14 -3.34
N PHE A 179 26.65 -12.15 -2.34
CA PHE A 179 25.23 -11.80 -2.53
C PHE A 179 25.02 -10.40 -3.13
N GLN A 180 25.89 -9.45 -2.81
CA GLN A 180 25.86 -8.10 -3.39
C GLN A 180 26.09 -8.09 -4.92
N ASP A 181 26.76 -9.11 -5.45
CA ASP A 181 27.12 -9.27 -6.87
C ASP A 181 26.18 -10.26 -7.59
N THR A 182 25.05 -10.59 -6.94
CA THR A 182 24.02 -11.44 -7.53
C THR A 182 23.47 -10.79 -8.78
N ASP A 183 23.49 -11.55 -9.87
CA ASP A 183 23.05 -11.09 -11.17
C ASP A 183 21.58 -11.43 -11.38
N PHE A 184 20.71 -10.45 -11.08
CA PHE A 184 19.27 -10.52 -11.34
C PHE A 184 18.90 -10.26 -12.81
N GLY A 185 19.88 -10.13 -13.70
CA GLY A 185 19.69 -9.66 -15.07
C GLY A 185 19.36 -8.17 -15.14
N THR A 186 18.71 -7.75 -16.23
CA THR A 186 18.26 -6.35 -16.40
C THR A 186 17.11 -6.00 -15.46
N PHE A 187 16.21 -6.95 -15.20
CA PHE A 187 15.04 -6.75 -14.34
C PHE A 187 14.40 -8.08 -13.91
N THR A 188 14.01 -8.21 -12.64
CA THR A 188 13.20 -9.35 -12.18
C THR A 188 11.73 -9.05 -12.44
N GLY A 189 11.13 -9.69 -13.46
CA GLY A 189 9.73 -9.45 -13.81
C GLY A 189 8.69 -9.90 -12.76
N ASN A 190 7.49 -9.32 -12.80
CA ASN A 190 6.38 -9.63 -11.88
C ASN A 190 6.03 -11.13 -11.82
N GLY A 191 6.02 -11.79 -12.98
CA GLY A 191 5.78 -13.24 -13.05
C GLY A 191 6.86 -14.06 -12.33
N THR A 192 8.11 -13.58 -12.31
CA THR A 192 9.20 -14.20 -11.56
C THR A 192 8.96 -14.10 -10.06
N LEU A 193 8.53 -12.94 -9.54
CA LEU A 193 8.20 -12.79 -8.13
C LEU A 193 7.06 -13.70 -7.68
N ILE A 194 6.01 -13.83 -8.50
CA ILE A 194 4.90 -14.77 -8.25
C ILE A 194 5.42 -16.22 -8.21
N LYS A 195 6.30 -16.60 -9.14
CA LYS A 195 6.92 -17.94 -9.17
C LYS A 195 7.80 -18.18 -7.94
N TRP A 196 8.66 -17.23 -7.59
CA TRP A 196 9.52 -17.31 -6.41
C TRP A 196 8.72 -17.45 -5.12
N PHE A 197 7.63 -16.70 -4.97
CA PHE A 197 6.72 -16.88 -3.83
C PHE A 197 6.21 -18.31 -3.71
N LYS A 198 5.74 -18.90 -4.82
CA LYS A 198 5.25 -20.27 -4.85
C LYS A 198 6.35 -21.29 -4.53
N LEU A 199 7.57 -21.07 -5.03
CA LEU A 199 8.73 -21.93 -4.74
C LEU A 199 9.11 -21.89 -3.27
N LEU A 200 9.15 -20.70 -2.65
CA LEU A 200 9.41 -20.54 -1.22
C LEU A 200 8.32 -21.18 -0.38
N CYS A 201 7.05 -20.96 -0.70
CA CYS A 201 5.93 -21.62 -0.04
C CYS A 201 6.06 -23.15 -0.10
N LYS A 202 6.42 -23.70 -1.28
CA LYS A 202 6.67 -25.13 -1.46
C LYS A 202 7.85 -25.63 -0.61
N TYR A 203 8.95 -24.89 -0.57
CA TYR A 203 10.14 -25.23 0.21
C TYR A 203 9.82 -25.31 1.72
N PHE A 204 9.16 -24.29 2.26
CA PHE A 204 8.76 -24.22 3.66
C PHE A 204 7.49 -25.02 4.00
N LYS A 205 6.90 -25.72 3.02
CA LYS A 205 5.69 -26.55 3.17
C LYS A 205 4.49 -25.75 3.71
N VAL A 206 4.35 -24.49 3.29
CA VAL A 206 3.23 -23.62 3.60
C VAL A 206 2.35 -23.38 2.37
N ASP A 207 1.05 -23.20 2.57
CA ASP A 207 0.12 -22.93 1.48
C ASP A 207 -0.02 -21.42 1.27
N GLY A 208 0.32 -20.94 0.07
CA GLY A 208 0.18 -19.55 -0.31
C GLY A 208 -0.08 -19.38 -1.81
N THR A 209 -0.73 -18.28 -2.17
CA THR A 209 -0.97 -17.88 -3.57
C THR A 209 -0.52 -16.46 -3.82
N ALA A 210 -0.18 -16.14 -5.07
CA ALA A 210 0.17 -14.80 -5.50
C ALA A 210 -0.35 -14.54 -6.93
N TYR A 211 -0.81 -13.32 -7.18
CA TYR A 211 -1.42 -12.92 -8.45
C TYR A 211 -1.33 -11.40 -8.67
N ILE A 212 -1.53 -10.96 -9.91
CA ILE A 212 -1.69 -9.53 -10.23
C ILE A 212 -3.03 -9.08 -9.65
N PHE A 213 -2.98 -8.23 -8.64
CA PHE A 213 -4.14 -7.74 -7.92
C PHE A 213 -4.87 -6.66 -8.70
N TRP A 214 -4.13 -5.70 -9.25
CA TRP A 214 -4.69 -4.64 -10.06
C TRP A 214 -3.72 -4.14 -11.12
N LYS A 215 -4.23 -4.05 -12.36
CA LYS A 215 -3.51 -3.56 -13.53
C LYS A 215 -4.49 -3.14 -14.63
N MET A 216 -4.42 -1.90 -15.08
CA MET A 216 -5.40 -1.33 -16.00
C MET A 216 -5.12 -1.60 -17.49
N CYS A 217 -3.86 -1.77 -17.88
CA CYS A 217 -3.47 -1.93 -19.28
C CYS A 217 -2.25 -2.85 -19.46
N GLY A 218 -2.06 -3.40 -20.67
CA GLY A 218 -0.98 -4.34 -20.98
C GLY A 218 -1.25 -5.78 -20.51
N ASP A 219 -0.19 -6.59 -20.49
CA ASP A 219 -0.28 -8.01 -20.16
C ASP A 219 -0.71 -8.24 -18.71
N ASN A 220 -1.59 -9.22 -18.48
CA ASN A 220 -2.23 -9.51 -17.19
C ASN A 220 -3.09 -8.36 -16.65
N ARG A 221 -3.72 -7.59 -17.53
CA ARG A 221 -4.79 -6.64 -17.16
C ARG A 221 -5.86 -7.35 -16.33
N THR A 222 -6.38 -6.64 -15.33
CA THR A 222 -7.49 -7.09 -14.49
C THR A 222 -8.81 -6.54 -15.04
N PRO A 223 -9.58 -7.30 -15.85
CA PRO A 223 -10.84 -6.81 -16.43
C PRO A 223 -11.91 -6.62 -15.35
N GLY A 224 -12.73 -5.58 -15.49
CA GLY A 224 -13.88 -5.33 -14.61
C GLY A 224 -13.56 -4.78 -13.23
N ILE A 225 -12.31 -4.40 -12.95
CA ILE A 225 -11.91 -3.74 -11.69
C ILE A 225 -11.50 -2.31 -12.03
N ASP A 226 -12.28 -1.33 -11.59
CA ASP A 226 -11.96 0.09 -11.72
C ASP A 226 -11.09 0.59 -10.54
N GLU A 227 -10.73 1.88 -10.56
CA GLU A 227 -9.92 2.52 -9.52
C GLU A 227 -10.56 2.46 -8.13
N LYS A 228 -11.89 2.59 -8.04
CA LYS A 228 -12.60 2.62 -6.76
C LYS A 228 -12.69 1.21 -6.18
N GLU A 229 -13.08 0.24 -6.98
CA GLU A 229 -13.13 -1.17 -6.58
C GLU A 229 -11.73 -1.68 -6.19
N ALA A 230 -10.68 -1.24 -6.89
CA ALA A 230 -9.30 -1.58 -6.53
C ALA A 230 -8.89 -0.99 -5.17
N LEU A 231 -9.31 0.23 -4.85
CA LEU A 231 -9.09 0.86 -3.55
C LEU A 231 -9.80 0.11 -2.43
N ASP A 232 -11.10 -0.14 -2.58
CA ASP A 232 -11.93 -0.82 -1.58
C ASP A 232 -11.32 -2.20 -1.23
N ARG A 233 -10.92 -2.96 -2.26
CA ARG A 233 -10.24 -4.25 -2.08
C ARG A 233 -8.85 -4.12 -1.46
N LEU A 234 -8.11 -3.05 -1.77
CA LEU A 234 -6.78 -2.82 -1.20
C LEU A 234 -6.89 -2.52 0.28
N GLU A 235 -7.83 -1.67 0.70
CA GLU A 235 -8.07 -1.36 2.11
C GLU A 235 -8.52 -2.59 2.90
N GLU A 236 -9.44 -3.37 2.34
CA GLU A 236 -9.87 -4.65 2.93
C GLU A 236 -8.69 -5.61 3.07
N GLY A 237 -7.89 -5.76 1.99
CA GLY A 237 -6.75 -6.66 2.02
C GLY A 237 -5.62 -6.19 2.94
N LEU A 238 -5.44 -4.88 3.14
CA LEU A 238 -4.47 -4.34 4.09
C LEU A 238 -4.87 -4.70 5.53
N ARG A 239 -6.17 -4.63 5.83
CA ARG A 239 -6.76 -5.11 7.11
C ARG A 239 -6.70 -6.63 7.27
N ASN A 240 -6.60 -7.39 6.17
CA ASN A 240 -6.55 -8.84 6.21
C ASN A 240 -5.15 -9.34 6.57
N GLU A 241 -5.04 -10.05 7.71
CA GLU A 241 -3.78 -10.63 8.18
C GLU A 241 -3.18 -11.65 7.20
N ASN A 242 -4.02 -12.32 6.41
CA ASN A 242 -3.57 -13.34 5.47
C ASN A 242 -3.17 -12.78 4.11
N MET A 243 -3.14 -11.46 3.92
CA MET A 243 -2.88 -10.84 2.62
C MET A 243 -1.82 -9.75 2.73
N THR A 244 -1.01 -9.60 1.70
CA THR A 244 -0.02 -8.52 1.59
C THR A 244 0.21 -8.15 0.12
N PHE A 245 0.83 -7.00 -0.11
CA PHE A 245 0.90 -6.39 -1.43
C PHE A 245 2.32 -6.02 -1.82
N ILE A 246 2.59 -6.07 -3.12
CA ILE A 246 3.74 -5.39 -3.72
C ILE A 246 3.19 -4.44 -4.76
N TYR A 247 3.54 -3.17 -4.65
CA TYR A 247 3.32 -2.18 -5.70
C TYR A 247 4.57 -2.13 -6.58
N HIS A 248 4.40 -2.27 -7.89
CA HIS A 248 5.47 -2.21 -8.87
C HIS A 248 5.30 -0.96 -9.75
N ALA A 249 6.28 -0.06 -9.70
CA ALA A 249 6.32 1.13 -10.55
C ALA A 249 7.76 1.61 -10.80
N HIS A 250 8.06 2.07 -12.03
CA HIS A 250 9.36 2.63 -12.44
C HIS A 250 10.56 1.75 -12.05
N ASP A 251 10.53 0.49 -12.46
CA ASP A 251 11.56 -0.54 -12.20
C ASP A 251 11.89 -0.71 -10.71
N HIS A 252 10.90 -0.46 -9.85
CA HIS A 252 11.05 -0.57 -8.42
C HIS A 252 9.81 -1.19 -7.76
N TYR A 253 10.07 -1.92 -6.69
CA TYR A 253 9.07 -2.68 -5.95
C TYR A 253 8.96 -2.10 -4.55
N PHE A 254 7.73 -1.83 -4.15
CA PHE A 254 7.38 -1.27 -2.85
C PHE A 254 6.39 -2.17 -2.11
N CYS A 255 6.27 -2.00 -0.79
CA CYS A 255 5.35 -2.75 0.04
C CYS A 255 4.29 -1.82 0.66
N PRO A 256 3.05 -1.76 0.15
CA PRO A 256 1.95 -1.13 0.88
C PRO A 256 1.78 -1.75 2.26
N VAL A 257 1.78 -0.93 3.32
CA VAL A 257 1.70 -1.36 4.73
C VAL A 257 0.48 -0.85 5.48
N GLY A 258 -0.23 0.12 4.91
CA GLY A 258 -1.36 0.76 5.57
C GLY A 258 -1.96 1.89 4.72
N TYR A 259 -2.94 2.58 5.29
CA TYR A 259 -3.58 3.73 4.70
C TYR A 259 -4.21 4.66 5.74
N GLU A 260 -4.56 5.86 5.28
CA GLU A 260 -5.30 6.86 6.02
C GLU A 260 -6.35 7.53 5.13
N ILE A 261 -7.58 7.61 5.62
CA ILE A 261 -8.70 8.32 4.99
C ILE A 261 -8.81 9.71 5.64
N VAL A 262 -8.61 10.75 4.85
CA VAL A 262 -8.54 12.15 5.31
C VAL A 262 -9.68 12.96 4.69
N PRO A 263 -10.55 13.59 5.48
CA PRO A 263 -11.53 14.54 4.96
C PRO A 263 -10.84 15.77 4.35
N ARG A 264 -11.31 16.23 3.18
CA ARG A 264 -10.78 17.45 2.54
C ARG A 264 -11.09 18.72 3.31
N ARG A 265 -12.22 18.70 4.04
CA ARG A 265 -12.71 19.83 4.82
C ARG A 265 -12.22 19.78 6.26
N PRO A 266 -11.57 20.84 6.79
CA PRO A 266 -11.13 20.87 8.18
C PRO A 266 -12.23 20.64 9.24
N PRO A 267 -13.47 21.16 9.09
CA PRO A 267 -14.56 20.87 10.03
C PRO A 267 -14.94 19.39 10.15
N ASP A 268 -14.55 18.57 9.18
CA ASP A 268 -14.92 17.16 9.10
C ASP A 268 -13.87 16.24 9.76
N ALA A 269 -12.75 16.80 10.23
CA ALA A 269 -11.65 16.05 10.85
C ALA A 269 -12.11 15.10 11.98
N TYR A 270 -13.14 15.51 12.73
CA TYR A 270 -13.72 14.77 13.86
C TYR A 270 -15.17 14.32 13.64
N LYS A 271 -15.71 14.39 12.40
CA LYS A 271 -16.97 13.71 12.07
C LYS A 271 -16.77 12.19 12.10
N LYS A 272 -17.82 11.38 12.06
CA LYS A 272 -17.69 9.94 11.80
C LYS A 272 -17.45 9.70 10.32
N LEU A 273 -16.83 8.57 9.94
CA LEU A 273 -16.56 8.29 8.53
C LEU A 273 -17.86 8.18 7.72
N GLU A 274 -18.90 7.58 8.31
CA GLU A 274 -20.24 7.46 7.75
C GLU A 274 -20.96 8.80 7.50
N ASP A 275 -20.55 9.87 8.20
CA ASP A 275 -21.15 11.20 8.09
C ASP A 275 -20.47 12.10 7.04
N ILE A 276 -19.44 11.60 6.36
CA ILE A 276 -18.68 12.34 5.34
C ILE A 276 -19.01 11.77 3.97
N ASP A 277 -19.22 12.66 3.00
CA ASP A 277 -19.38 12.26 1.60
C ASP A 277 -18.12 11.50 1.14
N PRO A 278 -18.23 10.27 0.62
CA PRO A 278 -17.11 9.51 0.08
C PRO A 278 -16.32 10.23 -1.02
N ASN A 279 -16.89 11.24 -1.69
CA ASN A 279 -16.18 12.05 -2.69
C ASN A 279 -15.35 13.19 -2.08
N GLU A 280 -15.56 13.50 -0.81
CA GLU A 280 -14.89 14.57 -0.05
C GLU A 280 -13.79 14.03 0.89
N VAL A 281 -13.34 12.80 0.64
CA VAL A 281 -12.20 12.20 1.32
C VAL A 281 -11.07 11.90 0.36
N ASP A 282 -9.84 11.99 0.87
CA ASP A 282 -8.63 11.56 0.21
C ASP A 282 -8.09 10.32 0.89
N HIS A 283 -7.74 9.31 0.09
CA HIS A 283 -7.14 8.07 0.57
C HIS A 283 -5.64 8.13 0.36
N TRP A 284 -4.89 8.07 1.46
CA TRP A 284 -3.43 8.07 1.48
C TRP A 284 -2.93 6.67 1.77
N ILE A 285 -2.03 6.15 0.95
CA ILE A 285 -1.44 4.83 1.12
C ILE A 285 -0.04 4.98 1.72
N PHE A 286 0.22 4.23 2.79
CA PHE A 286 1.53 4.09 3.40
C PHE A 286 2.30 2.98 2.70
N ILE A 287 3.46 3.32 2.17
CA ILE A 287 4.28 2.44 1.34
C ILE A 287 5.66 2.29 2.00
N GLY A 288 5.98 1.08 2.46
CA GLY A 288 7.30 0.70 2.94
C GLY A 288 8.30 0.54 1.80
N GLU A 289 9.48 1.15 1.98
CA GLU A 289 10.51 1.25 0.96
C GLU A 289 11.75 0.41 1.34
N PRO A 290 12.08 -0.67 0.60
CA PRO A 290 13.24 -1.51 0.89
C PRO A 290 14.60 -0.86 0.55
N SER A 291 14.62 0.17 -0.30
CA SER A 291 15.83 0.87 -0.76
C SER A 291 16.39 1.84 0.26
N LYS A 292 17.68 1.72 0.55
CA LYS A 292 18.43 2.70 1.37
C LYS A 292 18.55 4.10 0.74
N ARG A 293 18.24 4.24 -0.56
CA ARG A 293 18.36 5.53 -1.28
C ARG A 293 17.20 6.49 -1.01
N TYR A 294 16.10 5.98 -0.47
CA TYR A 294 14.87 6.72 -0.22
C TYR A 294 14.51 6.68 1.26
N PRO A 295 13.63 7.56 1.76
CA PRO A 295 13.07 7.44 3.11
C PRO A 295 12.47 6.05 3.38
N ALA A 296 12.28 5.71 4.66
CA ALA A 296 11.69 4.41 5.05
C ALA A 296 10.25 4.23 4.53
N PHE A 297 9.52 5.34 4.41
CA PHE A 297 8.14 5.37 3.95
C PHE A 297 7.95 6.39 2.83
N HIS A 298 7.12 6.02 1.87
CA HIS A 298 6.42 6.94 0.99
C HIS A 298 4.95 7.00 1.41
N ILE A 299 4.40 8.21 1.42
CA ILE A 299 2.97 8.44 1.62
C ILE A 299 2.46 9.05 0.31
N ARG A 300 1.49 8.38 -0.32
CA ARG A 300 0.99 8.75 -1.65
C ARG A 300 -0.52 8.74 -1.69
N LEU A 301 -1.11 9.68 -2.42
CA LEU A 301 -2.54 9.67 -2.68
C LEU A 301 -2.87 8.47 -3.57
N TRP A 302 -3.99 7.81 -3.28
CA TRP A 302 -4.48 6.71 -4.10
C TRP A 302 -4.67 7.14 -5.57
N SER A 303 -5.21 8.33 -5.79
CA SER A 303 -5.42 8.88 -7.13
C SER A 303 -4.11 9.08 -7.92
N GLU A 304 -2.97 9.24 -7.24
CA GLU A 304 -1.65 9.29 -7.87
C GLU A 304 -1.13 7.89 -8.23
N ILE A 305 -1.33 6.91 -7.34
CA ILE A 305 -1.01 5.49 -7.60
C ILE A 305 -1.86 4.96 -8.76
N ALA A 306 -3.14 5.29 -8.76
CA ALA A 306 -4.08 4.91 -9.81
C ALA A 306 -3.68 5.52 -11.16
N LYS A 307 -3.30 6.80 -11.17
CA LYS A 307 -2.77 7.49 -12.35
C LYS A 307 -1.48 6.85 -12.87
N ASP A 308 -0.55 6.50 -11.98
CA ASP A 308 0.69 5.79 -12.34
C ASP A 308 0.42 4.43 -13.00
N ILE A 309 -0.54 3.67 -12.48
CA ILE A 309 -0.89 2.34 -13.00
C ILE A 309 -1.68 2.44 -14.32
N SER A 310 -2.53 3.45 -14.46
CA SER A 310 -3.46 3.59 -15.58
C SER A 310 -2.84 4.19 -16.84
N LEU A 311 -1.83 5.05 -16.70
CA LEU A 311 -1.17 5.69 -17.83
C LEU A 311 -0.27 4.69 -18.57
N GLY A 312 -0.63 4.43 -19.83
CA GLY A 312 0.13 3.61 -20.75
C GLY A 312 0.90 4.44 -21.77
N ASN A 313 1.95 3.83 -22.34
CA ASN A 313 2.82 4.42 -23.37
C ASN A 313 2.02 5.16 -24.48
N PRO A 314 2.38 6.40 -24.89
CA PRO A 314 3.62 7.11 -24.59
C PRO A 314 3.59 7.91 -23.28
N GLN A 315 2.42 8.11 -22.67
CA GLN A 315 2.32 8.87 -21.44
C GLN A 315 2.63 8.01 -20.21
N TYR A 316 3.25 8.62 -19.22
CA TYR A 316 3.48 7.99 -17.92
C TYR A 316 3.48 9.05 -16.83
N TYR A 317 3.15 8.63 -15.62
CA TYR A 317 3.29 9.42 -14.41
C TYR A 317 4.33 8.73 -13.53
N ASP A 318 5.22 9.49 -12.90
CA ASP A 318 6.27 8.94 -12.04
C ASP A 318 5.90 9.10 -10.57
N ILE A 319 5.36 8.05 -9.94
CA ILE A 319 4.94 8.09 -8.53
C ILE A 319 6.11 8.40 -7.57
N ARG A 320 7.36 8.18 -8.01
CA ARG A 320 8.56 8.48 -7.23
C ARG A 320 8.96 9.93 -7.36
N HIS A 321 8.52 10.58 -8.44
CA HIS A 321 8.79 11.96 -8.80
C HIS A 321 7.49 12.69 -9.20
N PRO A 322 6.48 12.77 -8.31
CA PRO A 322 5.18 13.34 -8.62
C PRO A 322 5.25 14.80 -9.07
N GLU A 323 6.31 15.52 -8.69
CA GLU A 323 6.59 16.91 -9.08
C GLU A 323 6.74 17.10 -10.60
N LYS A 324 7.06 16.04 -11.34
CA LYS A 324 7.23 16.09 -12.81
C LYS A 324 5.91 16.03 -13.57
N GLY A 325 4.81 15.69 -12.89
CA GLY A 325 3.51 15.54 -13.54
C GLY A 325 3.48 14.39 -14.57
N ILE A 326 2.57 14.51 -15.53
CA ILE A 326 2.47 13.54 -16.64
C ILE A 326 3.56 13.85 -17.66
N MET A 327 4.35 12.84 -17.98
CA MET A 327 5.45 12.91 -18.94
C MET A 327 5.16 12.04 -20.15
N GLU A 328 5.86 12.31 -21.24
CA GLU A 328 5.77 11.55 -22.48
C GLU A 328 7.12 10.89 -22.79
N ARG A 329 7.11 9.59 -23.10
CA ARG A 329 8.31 8.84 -23.47
C ARG A 329 8.70 9.19 -24.90
N LYS A 330 9.87 9.81 -25.05
CA LYS A 330 10.43 10.21 -26.35
C LYS A 330 11.54 9.24 -26.75
N GLY A 331 11.48 8.70 -27.97
CA GLY A 331 12.52 7.83 -28.54
C GLY A 331 11.98 6.73 -29.43
N GLU A 332 12.78 6.24 -30.38
CA GLU A 332 12.35 5.20 -31.33
C GLU A 332 12.01 3.87 -30.66
N TYR A 333 12.71 3.50 -29.58
CA TYR A 333 12.40 2.32 -28.76
C TYR A 333 10.99 2.37 -28.15
N PHE A 334 10.49 3.57 -27.83
CA PHE A 334 9.15 3.74 -27.28
C PHE A 334 8.05 3.78 -28.36
N LYS A 335 8.43 3.95 -29.64
CA LYS A 335 7.51 3.81 -30.77
C LYS A 335 7.22 2.34 -31.10
N THR A 336 8.15 1.43 -30.80
CA THR A 336 7.99 -0.01 -31.06
C THR A 336 7.35 -0.77 -29.90
N THR A 337 7.31 -0.19 -28.70
CA THR A 337 6.56 -0.74 -27.57
C THR A 337 5.05 -0.53 -27.78
N LYS A 338 4.26 -1.57 -27.50
CA LYS A 338 2.80 -1.53 -27.67
C LYS A 338 2.20 -0.28 -27.01
N ALA A 339 1.63 0.60 -27.82
CA ALA A 339 0.96 1.80 -27.35
C ALA A 339 -0.16 1.44 -26.35
N GLY A 340 -0.38 2.31 -25.37
CA GLY A 340 -1.37 2.15 -24.31
C GLY A 340 -1.04 1.09 -23.26
N THR A 341 0.19 0.57 -23.20
CA THR A 341 0.57 -0.45 -22.21
C THR A 341 1.42 0.12 -21.07
N SER A 342 1.25 -0.44 -19.87
CA SER A 342 2.06 -0.17 -18.68
C SER A 342 2.53 -1.48 -18.05
N ILE A 343 3.71 -1.47 -17.43
CA ILE A 343 4.22 -2.60 -16.63
C ILE A 343 3.85 -2.48 -15.16
N HIS A 344 3.33 -1.32 -14.75
CA HIS A 344 2.97 -1.03 -13.36
C HIS A 344 1.76 -1.85 -12.94
N CYS A 345 1.76 -2.27 -11.69
CA CYS A 345 0.67 -3.05 -11.11
C CYS A 345 0.79 -3.11 -9.59
N ILE A 346 -0.31 -3.51 -8.95
CA ILE A 346 -0.28 -4.05 -7.60
C ILE A 346 -0.38 -5.57 -7.70
N MET A 347 0.44 -6.29 -6.94
CA MET A 347 0.40 -7.73 -6.78
C MET A 347 -0.06 -8.07 -5.38
N ALA A 348 -0.88 -9.11 -5.26
CA ALA A 348 -1.30 -9.66 -3.98
C ALA A 348 -0.60 -10.98 -3.70
N PHE A 349 -0.28 -11.21 -2.43
CA PHE A 349 0.29 -12.42 -1.89
C PHE A 349 -0.57 -12.82 -0.69
N GLN A 350 -1.01 -14.07 -0.65
CA GLN A 350 -1.99 -14.52 0.32
C GLN A 350 -1.59 -15.87 0.93
N LYS A 351 -1.73 -15.98 2.25
CA LYS A 351 -1.67 -17.23 3.00
C LYS A 351 -3.00 -17.96 2.88
N ILE A 352 -2.97 -19.23 2.49
CA ILE A 352 -4.17 -20.06 2.36
C ILE A 352 -4.38 -20.82 3.66
N ILE A 353 -5.48 -20.53 4.36
CA ILE A 353 -5.90 -21.31 5.53
C ILE A 353 -6.84 -22.42 5.06
N LYS A 354 -6.34 -23.67 5.04
CA LYS A 354 -7.19 -24.84 4.81
C LYS A 354 -8.19 -24.97 5.96
N LYS A 355 -9.47 -24.75 5.70
CA LYS A 355 -10.53 -25.08 6.67
C LYS A 355 -10.50 -26.60 6.89
N LYS A 356 -10.23 -27.03 8.13
CA LYS A 356 -10.39 -28.45 8.49
C LYS A 356 -11.85 -28.82 8.27
N LYS A 357 -12.13 -29.80 7.40
CA LYS A 357 -13.47 -30.42 7.33
C LYS A 357 -13.75 -31.02 8.70
N GLN A 358 -14.69 -30.45 9.45
CA GLN A 358 -15.23 -31.13 10.62
C GLN A 358 -15.95 -32.38 10.12
N VAL A 359 -15.39 -33.55 10.40
CA VAL A 359 -16.07 -34.82 10.20
C VAL A 359 -17.12 -34.90 11.31
N ILE A 360 -18.37 -34.59 10.99
CA ILE A 360 -19.49 -34.87 11.87
C ILE A 360 -19.62 -36.40 11.91
N SER A 361 -19.16 -37.00 13.00
CA SER A 361 -19.42 -38.41 13.29
C SER A 361 -20.90 -38.56 13.64
N ILE A 362 -21.71 -39.00 12.68
CA ILE A 362 -23.09 -39.42 12.95
C ILE A 362 -23.02 -40.74 13.73
N PRO A 363 -23.59 -40.82 14.95
CA PRO A 363 -23.64 -42.08 15.68
C PRO A 363 -24.54 -43.07 14.93
N LYS A 364 -23.98 -44.22 14.58
CA LYS A 364 -24.73 -45.37 14.06
C LYS A 364 -25.58 -45.92 15.21
N GLN A 365 -26.88 -45.66 15.20
CA GLN A 365 -27.80 -46.38 16.08
C GLN A 365 -27.90 -47.83 15.62
N ILE A 366 -27.47 -48.73 16.50
CA ILE A 366 -27.63 -50.18 16.38
C ILE A 366 -29.08 -50.49 16.76
N GLY A 367 -29.78 -51.18 15.88
CA GLY A 367 -31.15 -51.62 16.12
C GLY A 367 -31.23 -52.64 17.24
N GLN A 368 -32.27 -52.51 18.06
CA GLN A 368 -32.89 -53.63 18.75
C GLN A 368 -34.40 -53.49 18.58
N ALA A 369 -34.97 -54.46 17.89
CA ALA A 369 -36.41 -54.70 17.83
C ALA A 369 -36.78 -55.52 19.06
N GLU A 370 -37.84 -55.13 19.77
CA GLU A 370 -38.65 -56.04 20.57
C GLU A 370 -40.10 -55.52 20.63
N GLN A 371 -41.02 -56.48 20.68
CA GLN A 371 -42.40 -56.46 20.22
C GLN A 371 -43.42 -56.12 21.32
N GLN A 372 -44.70 -56.03 20.90
CA GLN A 372 -45.97 -56.12 21.66
C GLN A 372 -46.59 -54.76 22.03
N GLN A 373 -47.89 -54.48 21.89
CA GLN A 373 -49.09 -55.25 21.55
C GLN A 373 -50.23 -54.26 21.20
N ASP A 374 -51.33 -54.80 20.66
CA ASP A 374 -52.56 -54.18 20.14
C ASP A 374 -53.21 -53.06 20.97
N GLU A 375 -53.85 -52.08 20.30
CA GLU A 375 -55.32 -51.93 20.35
C GLU A 375 -55.85 -50.88 19.34
N THR A 376 -56.95 -51.28 18.70
CA THR A 376 -57.81 -50.58 17.75
C THR A 376 -58.45 -49.29 18.26
N THR A 377 -58.55 -48.23 17.43
CA THR A 377 -59.79 -47.43 17.23
C THR A 377 -59.70 -46.59 15.94
N ILE A 378 -60.65 -46.76 15.02
CA ILE A 378 -61.06 -45.86 13.91
C ILE A 378 -62.40 -45.24 14.43
N PRO A 379 -62.77 -43.95 14.24
CA PRO A 379 -63.01 -43.41 12.89
C PRO A 379 -63.00 -41.88 12.63
N GLN A 380 -63.20 -41.56 11.34
CA GLN A 380 -63.71 -40.32 10.68
C GLN A 380 -62.69 -39.18 10.47
N ILE A 381 -62.25 -38.92 9.23
CA ILE A 381 -62.94 -38.27 8.07
C ILE A 381 -63.47 -36.88 8.45
N ASN A 382 -62.81 -35.85 7.92
CA ASN A 382 -63.45 -34.76 7.18
C ASN A 382 -62.45 -34.25 6.12
N GLU A 383 -62.88 -34.40 4.88
CA GLU A 383 -62.38 -33.73 3.67
C GLU A 383 -62.82 -32.26 3.66
N GLU A 384 -62.04 -31.43 2.96
CA GLU A 384 -62.39 -30.26 2.13
C GLU A 384 -61.13 -29.38 2.06
N ASP A 385 -60.34 -29.52 0.99
CA ASP A 385 -60.46 -28.84 -0.32
C ASP A 385 -59.80 -27.46 -0.35
N ASN A 386 -58.61 -27.40 -0.98
CA ASN A 386 -58.47 -26.72 -2.28
C ASN A 386 -57.07 -26.94 -2.89
N GLN A 387 -57.05 -27.79 -3.92
CA GLN A 387 -56.24 -27.70 -5.14
C GLN A 387 -56.48 -26.33 -5.81
N GLU A 388 -55.74 -25.77 -6.76
CA GLU A 388 -54.65 -26.12 -7.68
C GLU A 388 -54.18 -24.74 -8.23
N THR A 389 -53.03 -24.52 -8.84
CA THR A 389 -52.81 -24.87 -10.25
C THR A 389 -51.33 -24.77 -10.62
N VAL A 390 -50.89 -25.81 -11.31
CA VAL A 390 -49.63 -25.98 -12.03
C VAL A 390 -49.79 -25.40 -13.44
N GLN A 391 -48.74 -24.81 -14.03
CA GLN A 391 -48.51 -24.94 -15.48
C GLN A 391 -47.03 -25.16 -15.78
N ALA A 392 -46.75 -26.35 -16.29
CA ALA A 392 -45.58 -26.71 -17.07
C ALA A 392 -45.91 -26.58 -18.57
N ASN A 393 -44.91 -26.30 -19.40
CA ASN A 393 -44.93 -26.64 -20.83
C ASN A 393 -43.48 -26.91 -21.30
N GLU A 394 -43.23 -28.18 -21.61
CA GLU A 394 -42.35 -28.74 -22.66
C GLU A 394 -42.89 -28.30 -24.07
N VAL A 395 -42.24 -28.30 -25.25
CA VAL A 395 -41.12 -29.09 -25.83
C VAL A 395 -40.76 -28.57 -27.25
N LEU A 396 -39.53 -28.86 -27.74
CA LEU A 396 -39.00 -28.98 -29.13
C LEU A 396 -38.94 -27.70 -30.04
N GLU A 397 -37.97 -27.49 -30.97
CA GLU A 397 -37.19 -28.36 -31.88
C GLU A 397 -35.78 -27.79 -32.23
N GLU A 398 -34.79 -28.67 -32.51
CA GLU A 398 -33.68 -28.41 -33.46
C GLU A 398 -34.13 -28.77 -34.90
N PRO A 399 -33.43 -28.31 -35.96
CA PRO A 399 -32.46 -29.23 -36.59
C PRO A 399 -31.19 -28.58 -37.21
N ASP A 400 -30.08 -29.29 -36.99
CA ASP A 400 -29.09 -29.82 -37.96
C ASP A 400 -28.46 -29.01 -39.13
N ASN A 401 -27.12 -28.99 -39.06
CA ASN A 401 -26.10 -29.34 -40.08
C ASN A 401 -25.88 -28.49 -41.36
N LEU A 402 -24.62 -28.08 -41.57
CA LEU A 402 -23.84 -28.42 -42.77
C LEU A 402 -22.32 -28.24 -42.57
N ASN A 403 -21.60 -29.32 -42.85
CA ASN A 403 -20.15 -29.52 -42.97
C ASN A 403 -19.53 -28.83 -44.20
N SER A 404 -18.27 -28.39 -44.09
CA SER A 404 -17.14 -28.68 -45.00
C SER A 404 -15.87 -28.00 -44.43
N ASP A 405 -14.87 -28.72 -43.91
CA ASP A 405 -13.88 -29.61 -44.54
C ASP A 405 -12.84 -28.86 -45.40
N SER A 406 -11.59 -28.74 -44.89
CA SER A 406 -10.34 -29.11 -45.60
C SER A 406 -9.06 -28.72 -44.82
N ARG A 407 -8.29 -29.79 -44.46
CA ARG A 407 -6.85 -30.07 -44.72
C ARG A 407 -5.73 -29.13 -44.22
N GLU A 408 -4.78 -29.66 -43.41
CA GLU A 408 -3.40 -30.13 -43.77
C GLU A 408 -2.48 -28.95 -44.18
N ASP A 409 -1.34 -28.63 -43.56
CA ASP A 409 -0.05 -29.36 -43.41
C ASP A 409 0.84 -28.62 -42.37
N LEU A 410 1.56 -29.30 -41.45
CA LEU A 410 3.01 -29.61 -41.49
C LEU A 410 3.97 -28.44 -41.81
N ASP A 411 4.63 -27.89 -40.78
CA ASP A 411 6.09 -27.94 -40.55
C ASP A 411 6.47 -27.39 -39.15
#